data_AF-A0A6A6NGU1-F1
#
_entry.id   AF-A0A6A6NGU1-F1
#
_cell.length_a   1.000
_cell.length_b   1.000
_cell.length_c   1.000
_cell.angle_alpha   90.00
_cell.angle_beta   90.00
_cell.angle_gamma   90.00
#
_symmetry.space_group_name_H-M   'P 1'
#
loop_
_entity.id
_entity.type
_entity.pdbx_description
1 polymer ?
#
loop_
_entity_poly.entity_id
_entity_poly.type
_entity_poly.pdbx_seq_one_letter_code
_entity_poly.pdbx_strand_id
1 'polypeptide(L)'
;MNSTRDTDGHGTHTSSTAAGNFVEGASYFGYAPGTASGVAPRAHVAMYKALWDEGASTSDIIAAIDQAIIDEVDVLSISLGLDGVPLYEDPIALASFAAVEKNIFVSTSAGNEGPFSGSLHNGIPWVLTVAAGTVDREFDGVLTLGNGVSVTGLSLYPGNYTETQVPIVFLDACLSKQLNTVGPKIVVCEDRNSSLGEQYDNLSKANITGGIFITNFTDLEFLIRSKFPAIFVNPKDGETIKDFIKSSTNPEASMEFQKTNLGIETAPSLTSYSSRGPSPSCPFVMKPDIMAPGSLILAAWPQDIEVIRINSKPLFSNFNIISGTSMSCPHAAGVAALLRKAHPDWSLQLSGRP
;
A
#
# COMPACT_ATOMS: atom_id res chain seq x y z
N MET A 1 -21.30 14.65 1.29
CA MET A 1 -21.20 15.12 2.72
C MET A 1 -20.54 16.50 2.73
N ASN A 2 -21.04 17.51 3.46
CA ASN A 2 -20.47 18.88 3.41
C ASN A 2 -19.67 19.26 4.68
N SER A 3 -18.56 18.58 4.92
CA SER A 3 -17.65 18.86 6.06
C SER A 3 -16.24 18.32 5.77
N THR A 4 -15.27 18.64 6.63
CA THR A 4 -13.89 18.08 6.57
C THR A 4 -13.79 16.63 7.03
N ARG A 5 -14.90 15.97 7.41
CA ARG A 5 -14.90 14.55 7.77
C ARG A 5 -14.51 13.69 6.56
N ASP A 6 -13.63 12.73 6.82
CA ASP A 6 -13.18 11.75 5.83
C ASP A 6 -14.25 10.69 5.60
N THR A 7 -14.57 10.43 4.33
CA THR A 7 -15.55 9.44 3.83
C THR A 7 -14.92 8.34 3.00
N ASP A 8 -13.62 8.46 2.73
CA ASP A 8 -12.85 7.53 1.91
C ASP A 8 -11.81 6.77 2.76
N GLY A 9 -11.14 7.47 3.67
CA GLY A 9 -10.12 6.94 4.58
C GLY A 9 -8.69 7.33 4.22
N HIS A 10 -8.42 7.72 2.96
CA HIS A 10 -7.08 8.12 2.51
C HIS A 10 -6.50 9.30 3.28
N GLY A 11 -7.31 10.33 3.57
CA GLY A 11 -6.87 11.50 4.34
C GLY A 11 -6.52 11.15 5.79
N THR A 12 -7.29 10.26 6.41
CA THR A 12 -7.03 9.75 7.76
C THR A 12 -5.74 8.92 7.81
N HIS A 13 -5.53 8.08 6.80
CA HIS A 13 -4.34 7.22 6.71
C HIS A 13 -3.06 8.04 6.51
N THR A 14 -3.06 8.98 5.57
CA THR A 14 -1.91 9.83 5.26
C THR A 14 -1.55 10.79 6.40
N SER A 15 -2.54 11.47 6.99
CA SER A 15 -2.30 12.38 8.11
C SER A 15 -1.75 11.68 9.36
N SER A 16 -2.27 10.49 9.68
CA SER A 16 -1.76 9.69 10.80
C SER A 16 -0.37 9.10 10.53
N THR A 17 -0.03 8.82 9.27
CA THR A 17 1.34 8.45 8.87
C THR A 17 2.34 9.61 9.10
N ALA A 18 1.94 10.85 8.79
CA ALA A 18 2.81 12.01 9.00
C ALA A 18 2.97 12.37 10.48
N ALA A 19 1.86 12.48 11.21
CA ALA A 19 1.83 13.12 12.54
C ALA A 19 0.88 12.44 13.55
N GLY A 20 0.49 11.19 13.32
CA GLY A 20 -0.34 10.43 14.26
C GLY A 20 0.34 10.32 15.64
N ASN A 21 -0.43 10.53 16.70
CA ASN A 21 0.08 10.34 18.06
C ASN A 21 0.29 8.83 18.35
N PHE A 22 0.95 8.51 19.46
CA PHE A 22 1.14 7.14 19.90
C PHE A 22 -0.20 6.46 20.23
N VAL A 23 -0.49 5.34 19.58
CA VAL A 23 -1.67 4.50 19.84
C VAL A 23 -1.25 3.06 20.05
N GLU A 24 -1.35 2.59 21.29
CA GLU A 24 -1.06 1.20 21.66
C GLU A 24 -2.10 0.22 21.10
N GLY A 25 -1.69 -1.03 20.86
CA GLY A 25 -2.60 -2.09 20.41
C GLY A 25 -3.08 -1.93 18.96
N ALA A 26 -2.37 -1.14 18.15
CA ALA A 26 -2.65 -0.99 16.73
C ALA A 26 -2.33 -2.30 15.98
N SER A 27 -3.21 -2.70 15.07
CA SER A 27 -2.99 -3.82 14.15
C SER A 27 -3.97 -3.78 12.98
N TYR A 28 -3.64 -4.44 11.89
CA TYR A 28 -4.58 -4.81 10.84
C TYR A 28 -5.05 -6.23 11.10
N PHE A 29 -6.16 -6.38 11.82
CA PHE A 29 -6.73 -7.70 12.15
C PHE A 29 -5.69 -8.70 12.69
N GLY A 30 -4.81 -8.25 13.60
CA GLY A 30 -3.73 -9.07 14.16
C GLY A 30 -2.37 -8.95 13.45
N TYR A 31 -2.34 -8.52 12.19
CA TYR A 31 -1.09 -8.20 11.47
C TYR A 31 -0.50 -6.86 11.92
N ALA A 32 0.83 -6.74 11.84
CA ALA A 32 1.61 -5.58 12.28
C ALA A 32 1.22 -5.08 13.69
N PRO A 33 1.15 -5.96 14.70
CA PRO A 33 0.76 -5.54 16.05
C PRO A 33 1.83 -4.62 16.66
N GLY A 34 1.40 -3.57 17.35
CA GLY A 34 2.32 -2.70 18.07
C GLY A 34 1.71 -1.39 18.52
N THR A 35 2.57 -0.38 18.67
CA THR A 35 2.16 1.01 18.87
C THR A 35 2.27 1.73 17.54
N ALA A 36 1.17 2.23 17.01
CA ALA A 36 1.19 3.08 15.83
C ALA A 36 1.58 4.50 16.23
N SER A 37 2.39 5.16 15.40
CA SER A 37 2.71 6.59 15.51
C SER A 37 3.10 7.11 14.14
N GLY A 38 2.78 8.37 13.86
CA GLY A 38 3.32 9.06 12.71
C GLY A 38 4.81 9.38 12.88
N VAL A 39 5.45 9.81 11.81
CA VAL A 39 6.88 10.19 11.83
C VAL A 39 7.13 11.36 12.79
N ALA A 40 6.20 12.32 12.88
CA ALA A 40 6.26 13.48 13.77
C ALA A 40 5.06 13.49 14.75
N PRO A 41 5.02 12.61 15.76
CA PRO A 41 3.82 12.32 16.57
C PRO A 41 3.32 13.48 17.45
N ARG A 42 4.09 14.57 17.53
CA ARG A 42 3.73 15.80 18.27
C ARG A 42 3.55 17.01 17.36
N ALA A 43 3.63 16.84 16.03
CA ALA A 43 3.30 17.91 15.11
C ALA A 43 1.79 18.18 15.13
N HIS A 44 1.40 19.44 14.90
CA HIS A 44 0.00 19.78 14.73
C HIS A 44 -0.45 19.41 13.31
N VAL A 45 -1.72 19.04 13.17
CA VAL A 45 -2.32 18.67 11.88
C VAL A 45 -3.43 19.66 11.55
N ALA A 46 -3.35 20.28 10.37
CA ALA A 46 -4.41 21.07 9.77
C ALA A 46 -4.90 20.35 8.50
N MET A 47 -6.21 20.07 8.43
CA MET A 47 -6.80 19.28 7.34
C MET A 47 -7.56 20.17 6.36
N TYR A 48 -7.18 20.10 5.08
CA TYR A 48 -7.83 20.81 3.98
C TYR A 48 -8.36 19.77 2.98
N LYS A 49 -9.67 19.51 3.01
CA LYS A 49 -10.31 18.51 2.15
C LYS A 49 -10.64 19.12 0.79
N ALA A 50 -9.99 18.63 -0.26
CA ALA A 50 -10.19 19.07 -1.65
C ALA A 50 -10.84 18.01 -2.56
N LEU A 51 -10.93 16.76 -2.09
CA LEU A 51 -11.51 15.64 -2.84
C LEU A 51 -12.76 15.13 -2.13
N TRP A 52 -13.77 14.81 -2.92
CA TRP A 52 -15.08 14.38 -2.46
C TRP A 52 -15.53 13.13 -3.23
N ASP A 53 -16.41 12.34 -2.62
CA ASP A 53 -17.01 11.16 -3.27
C ASP A 53 -17.80 11.58 -4.53
N GLU A 54 -18.36 12.79 -4.51
CA GLU A 54 -19.11 13.39 -5.62
C GLU A 54 -18.21 13.92 -6.75
N GLY A 55 -16.89 13.99 -6.54
CA GLY A 55 -15.89 14.41 -7.53
C GLY A 55 -14.77 15.26 -6.95
N ALA A 56 -13.78 15.55 -7.79
CA ALA A 56 -12.67 16.44 -7.47
C ALA A 56 -12.65 17.60 -8.48
N SER A 57 -12.53 18.83 -7.98
CA SER A 57 -12.32 20.02 -8.81
C SER A 57 -10.90 20.55 -8.62
N THR A 58 -10.25 20.94 -9.72
CA THR A 58 -8.93 21.57 -9.65
C THR A 58 -8.96 22.88 -8.88
N SER A 59 -10.09 23.61 -8.90
CA SER A 59 -10.30 24.81 -8.09
C SER A 59 -10.22 24.54 -6.60
N ASP A 60 -10.72 23.39 -6.15
CA ASP A 60 -10.76 23.05 -4.72
C ASP A 60 -9.36 22.67 -4.22
N ILE A 61 -8.55 22.06 -5.08
CA ILE A 61 -7.12 21.78 -4.80
C ILE A 61 -6.36 23.10 -4.61
N ILE A 62 -6.51 24.06 -5.53
CA ILE A 62 -5.87 25.37 -5.41
C ILE A 62 -6.35 26.08 -4.15
N ALA A 63 -7.67 26.14 -3.92
CA ALA A 63 -8.24 26.81 -2.76
C ALA A 63 -7.78 26.20 -1.42
N ALA A 64 -7.63 24.87 -1.35
CA ALA A 64 -7.11 24.19 -0.17
C ALA A 64 -5.64 24.56 0.10
N ILE A 65 -4.80 24.61 -0.93
CA ILE A 65 -3.39 25.02 -0.79
C ILE A 65 -3.29 26.50 -0.44
N ASP A 66 -4.06 27.37 -1.10
CA ASP A 66 -4.10 28.81 -0.81
C ASP A 66 -4.52 29.08 0.64
N GLN A 67 -5.54 28.39 1.14
CA GLN A 67 -5.96 28.53 2.52
C GLN A 67 -4.87 28.05 3.49
N ALA A 68 -4.18 26.96 3.17
CA ALA A 68 -3.06 26.48 4.00
C ALA A 68 -1.88 27.47 4.02
N ILE A 69 -1.64 28.19 2.93
CA ILE A 69 -0.66 29.29 2.88
C ILE A 69 -1.09 30.44 3.78
N ILE A 70 -2.37 30.84 3.72
CA ILE A 70 -2.95 31.90 4.57
C ILE A 70 -2.85 31.54 6.05
N ASP A 71 -3.05 30.27 6.39
CA ASP A 71 -2.96 29.73 7.75
C ASP A 71 -1.50 29.48 8.19
N GLU A 72 -0.52 29.82 7.34
CA GLU A 72 0.93 29.77 7.62
C GLU A 72 1.43 28.39 8.06
N VAL A 73 0.97 27.32 7.40
CA VAL A 73 1.47 25.97 7.70
C VAL A 73 2.97 25.83 7.41
N ASP A 74 3.68 25.02 8.19
CA ASP A 74 5.12 24.77 7.96
C ASP A 74 5.40 23.82 6.80
N VAL A 75 4.52 22.82 6.63
CA VAL A 75 4.68 21.70 5.70
C VAL A 75 3.32 21.34 5.09
N LEU A 76 3.30 21.19 3.78
CA LEU A 76 2.21 20.60 3.00
C LEU A 76 2.58 19.17 2.60
N SER A 77 1.68 18.22 2.91
CA SER A 77 1.75 16.84 2.44
C SER A 77 0.60 16.58 1.48
N ILE A 78 0.92 16.37 0.20
CA ILE A 78 -0.06 16.28 -0.88
C ILE A 78 0.10 14.94 -1.58
N SER A 79 -0.69 13.96 -1.13
CA SER A 79 -0.71 12.60 -1.67
C SER A 79 -1.69 12.47 -2.84
N LEU A 80 -1.57 13.40 -3.80
CA LEU A 80 -2.44 13.61 -4.96
C LEU A 80 -1.57 14.06 -6.13
N GLY A 81 -1.95 13.72 -7.36
CA GLY A 81 -1.31 14.23 -8.58
C GLY A 81 -2.24 14.17 -9.78
N LEU A 82 -1.89 14.91 -10.83
CA LEU A 82 -2.56 14.87 -12.13
C LEU A 82 -1.57 14.38 -13.18
N ASP A 83 -2.00 13.45 -14.02
CA ASP A 83 -1.14 12.84 -15.04
C ASP A 83 -1.23 13.62 -16.37
N GLY A 84 -0.09 13.74 -17.07
CA GLY A 84 -0.06 14.30 -18.42
C GLY A 84 -0.34 15.81 -18.53
N VAL A 85 -0.31 16.54 -17.42
CA VAL A 85 -0.56 18.00 -17.39
C VAL A 85 0.76 18.78 -17.41
N PRO A 86 0.92 19.81 -18.27
CA PRO A 86 2.09 20.68 -18.23
C PRO A 86 2.08 21.59 -16.99
N LEU A 87 3.25 22.01 -16.51
CA LEU A 87 3.39 22.76 -15.24
C LEU A 87 2.51 24.02 -15.13
N TYR A 88 2.23 24.70 -16.24
CA TYR A 88 1.44 25.94 -16.25
C TYR A 88 -0.08 25.71 -16.23
N GLU A 89 -0.52 24.46 -16.38
CA GLU A 89 -1.93 24.04 -16.24
C GLU A 89 -2.15 23.13 -15.02
N ASP A 90 -1.07 22.70 -14.37
CA ASP A 90 -1.13 21.83 -13.19
C ASP A 90 -1.48 22.65 -11.94
N PRO A 91 -2.66 22.42 -11.32
CA PRO A 91 -3.09 23.18 -10.14
C PRO A 91 -2.17 23.00 -8.93
N ILE A 92 -1.56 21.82 -8.78
CA ILE A 92 -0.62 21.54 -7.69
C ILE A 92 0.68 22.30 -7.96
N ALA A 93 1.17 22.29 -9.20
CA ALA A 93 2.37 23.06 -9.57
C ALA A 93 2.18 24.56 -9.28
N LEU A 94 1.09 25.15 -9.80
CA LEU A 94 0.81 26.58 -9.65
C LEU A 94 0.68 26.99 -8.18
N ALA A 95 -0.13 26.29 -7.38
CA ALA A 95 -0.36 26.65 -5.99
C ALA A 95 0.85 26.34 -5.09
N SER A 96 1.57 25.24 -5.33
CA SER A 96 2.79 24.91 -4.58
C SER A 96 3.93 25.88 -4.82
N PHE A 97 3.98 26.54 -5.99
CA PHE A 97 4.96 27.60 -6.25
C PHE A 97 4.77 28.74 -5.25
N ALA A 98 3.53 29.21 -5.06
CA ALA A 98 3.21 30.24 -4.08
C ALA A 98 3.53 29.81 -2.63
N ALA A 99 3.29 28.54 -2.28
CA ALA A 99 3.65 27.99 -0.98
C ALA A 99 5.17 28.06 -0.72
N VAL A 100 5.97 27.66 -1.71
CA VAL A 100 7.44 27.69 -1.60
C VAL A 100 7.97 29.12 -1.51
N GLU A 101 7.38 30.09 -2.22
CA GLU A 101 7.70 31.52 -2.07
C GLU A 101 7.46 32.04 -0.64
N LYS A 102 6.51 31.44 0.08
CA LYS A 102 6.23 31.70 1.50
C LYS A 102 7.03 30.82 2.46
N ASN A 103 8.05 30.11 1.97
CA ASN A 103 8.91 29.22 2.75
C ASN A 103 8.16 28.06 3.42
N ILE A 104 7.10 27.55 2.77
CA ILE A 104 6.33 26.37 3.17
C ILE A 104 6.85 25.15 2.39
N PHE A 105 7.23 24.08 3.11
CA PHE A 105 7.78 22.88 2.47
C PHE A 105 6.66 22.06 1.84
N VAL A 106 6.83 21.60 0.60
CA VAL A 106 5.80 20.80 -0.08
C VAL A 106 6.36 19.42 -0.41
N SER A 107 5.71 18.38 0.13
CA SER A 107 5.93 16.99 -0.25
C SER A 107 4.76 16.49 -1.10
N THR A 108 5.08 15.81 -2.20
CA THR A 108 4.12 15.21 -3.12
C THR A 108 4.44 13.74 -3.39
N SER A 109 3.43 12.94 -3.71
CA SER A 109 3.60 11.56 -4.18
C SER A 109 4.08 11.53 -5.63
N ALA A 110 4.90 10.54 -6.00
CA ALA A 110 5.36 10.37 -7.39
C ALA A 110 4.33 9.74 -8.35
N GLY A 111 3.31 9.05 -7.82
CA GLY A 111 2.32 8.31 -8.60
C GLY A 111 2.53 6.79 -8.54
N ASN A 112 1.51 6.05 -8.98
CA ASN A 112 1.44 4.59 -8.87
C ASN A 112 1.32 3.89 -10.24
N GLU A 113 1.76 4.54 -11.32
CA GLU A 113 1.68 4.08 -12.73
C GLU A 113 3.00 3.48 -13.22
N GLY A 114 3.89 3.09 -12.31
CA GLY A 114 5.08 2.32 -12.63
C GLY A 114 4.77 0.95 -13.22
N PRO A 115 5.77 0.22 -13.73
CA PRO A 115 7.21 0.51 -13.65
C PRO A 115 7.75 1.25 -14.88
N PHE A 116 6.89 1.68 -15.81
CA PHE A 116 7.32 2.24 -17.08
C PHE A 116 8.02 3.59 -16.89
N SER A 117 9.02 3.86 -17.74
CA SER A 117 9.72 5.15 -17.77
C SER A 117 8.74 6.28 -18.08
N GLY A 118 8.91 7.42 -17.41
CA GLY A 118 8.08 8.61 -17.66
C GLY A 118 6.64 8.53 -17.17
N SER A 119 6.37 7.69 -16.16
CA SER A 119 5.05 7.47 -15.57
C SER A 119 4.74 8.35 -14.36
N LEU A 120 5.70 9.16 -13.89
CA LEU A 120 5.49 9.98 -12.69
C LEU A 120 4.64 11.21 -12.97
N HIS A 121 3.79 11.53 -11.99
CA HIS A 121 3.18 12.84 -11.85
C HIS A 121 3.92 13.67 -10.80
N ASN A 122 3.52 14.92 -10.61
CA ASN A 122 4.15 15.86 -9.68
C ASN A 122 5.65 16.02 -9.91
N GLY A 123 6.12 15.92 -11.17
CA GLY A 123 7.50 16.20 -11.54
C GLY A 123 7.83 17.70 -11.54
N ILE A 124 7.47 18.36 -10.45
CA ILE A 124 7.47 19.79 -10.25
C ILE A 124 8.81 20.18 -9.62
N PRO A 125 9.62 21.08 -10.22
CA PRO A 125 10.98 21.36 -9.74
C PRO A 125 11.09 21.86 -8.30
N TRP A 126 10.07 22.58 -7.80
CA TRP A 126 10.10 23.25 -6.50
C TRP A 126 9.49 22.45 -5.34
N VAL A 127 8.98 21.23 -5.57
CA VAL A 127 8.43 20.36 -4.52
C VAL A 127 9.28 19.11 -4.35
N LEU A 128 9.17 18.44 -3.20
CA LEU A 128 9.75 17.12 -2.98
C LEU A 128 8.80 16.02 -3.47
N THR A 129 9.15 15.31 -4.53
CA THR A 129 8.41 14.20 -5.13
C THR A 129 8.94 12.87 -4.61
N VAL A 130 8.07 12.07 -3.97
CA VAL A 130 8.48 10.91 -3.17
C VAL A 130 8.06 9.59 -3.80
N ALA A 131 9.02 8.71 -4.04
CA ALA A 131 8.82 7.33 -4.48
C ALA A 131 8.44 6.39 -3.32
N ALA A 132 7.80 5.26 -3.63
CA ALA A 132 7.38 4.26 -2.64
C ALA A 132 8.38 3.11 -2.56
N GLY A 133 8.90 2.86 -1.36
CA GLY A 133 9.76 1.73 -1.06
C GLY A 133 9.09 0.72 -0.13
N THR A 134 9.60 -0.52 -0.15
CA THR A 134 9.30 -1.55 0.84
C THR A 134 9.98 -1.26 2.18
N VAL A 135 9.44 -1.87 3.23
CA VAL A 135 10.07 -1.95 4.55
C VAL A 135 10.50 -3.40 4.81
N ASP A 136 11.30 -3.62 5.84
CA ASP A 136 11.82 -4.94 6.24
C ASP A 136 10.74 -5.83 6.90
N ARG A 137 9.46 -5.62 6.57
CA ARG A 137 8.30 -6.32 7.11
C ARG A 137 7.56 -7.06 6.01
N GLU A 138 7.25 -8.32 6.28
CA GLU A 138 6.39 -9.17 5.46
C GLU A 138 5.22 -9.74 6.27
N PHE A 139 4.18 -10.18 5.55
CA PHE A 139 2.98 -10.75 6.13
C PHE A 139 2.76 -12.15 5.58
N ASP A 140 2.67 -13.10 6.51
CA ASP A 140 2.78 -14.51 6.16
C ASP A 140 1.49 -15.28 6.44
N GLY A 141 1.31 -16.33 5.64
CA GLY A 141 0.50 -17.48 5.95
C GLY A 141 1.36 -18.74 5.95
N VAL A 142 1.07 -19.65 6.88
CA VAL A 142 1.79 -20.92 7.02
C VAL A 142 0.88 -22.06 6.59
N LEU A 143 1.32 -22.82 5.61
CA LEU A 143 0.70 -24.09 5.22
C LEU A 143 1.42 -25.23 5.94
N THR A 144 0.73 -25.95 6.82
CA THR A 144 1.26 -27.16 7.45
C THR A 144 0.62 -28.39 6.83
N LEU A 145 1.45 -29.20 6.17
CA LEU A 145 1.06 -30.43 5.48
C LEU A 145 0.84 -31.56 6.49
N GLY A 146 0.03 -32.56 6.13
CA GLY A 146 -0.30 -33.68 7.01
C GLY A 146 0.89 -34.56 7.43
N ASN A 147 2.04 -34.44 6.77
CA ASN A 147 3.30 -35.07 7.17
C ASN A 147 4.11 -34.23 8.19
N GLY A 148 3.59 -33.08 8.63
CA GLY A 148 4.23 -32.17 9.58
C GLY A 148 5.20 -31.16 8.97
N VAL A 149 5.42 -31.19 7.65
CA VAL A 149 6.23 -30.18 6.96
C VAL A 149 5.42 -28.89 6.83
N SER A 150 6.03 -27.76 7.21
CA SER A 150 5.43 -26.44 7.07
C SER A 150 6.13 -25.63 5.98
N VAL A 151 5.34 -24.95 5.16
CA VAL A 151 5.77 -24.00 4.15
C VAL A 151 5.21 -22.63 4.53
N THR A 152 6.05 -21.60 4.47
CA THR A 152 5.64 -20.22 4.71
C THR A 152 5.56 -19.49 3.37
N GLY A 153 4.51 -18.70 3.18
CA GLY A 153 4.34 -17.84 2.03
C GLY A 153 3.62 -16.55 2.41
N LEU A 154 3.47 -15.63 1.47
CA LEU A 154 2.85 -14.34 1.73
C LEU A 154 1.33 -14.46 1.85
N SER A 155 0.74 -13.77 2.83
CA SER A 155 -0.70 -13.64 3.00
C SER A 155 -1.07 -12.48 3.90
N LEU A 156 -2.13 -11.77 3.53
CA LEU A 156 -2.75 -10.71 4.32
C LEU A 156 -4.26 -10.96 4.52
N TYR A 157 -4.65 -12.24 4.55
CA TYR A 157 -6.03 -12.64 4.79
C TYR A 157 -6.46 -12.34 6.24
N PRO A 158 -7.43 -11.43 6.48
CA PRO A 158 -7.77 -11.00 7.84
C PRO A 158 -8.85 -11.85 8.51
N GLY A 159 -9.38 -12.86 7.81
CA GLY A 159 -10.39 -13.75 8.38
C GLY A 159 -9.79 -14.81 9.31
N ASN A 160 -10.65 -15.41 10.12
CA ASN A 160 -10.26 -16.55 10.94
C ASN A 160 -10.31 -17.82 10.11
N TYR A 161 -9.24 -18.61 10.21
CA TYR A 161 -9.18 -19.96 9.66
C TYR A 161 -9.03 -20.95 10.82
N THR A 162 -10.00 -21.84 10.98
CA THR A 162 -10.05 -22.78 12.11
C THR A 162 -10.07 -24.24 11.67
N GLU A 163 -10.13 -24.48 10.35
CA GLU A 163 -10.16 -25.83 9.82
C GLU A 163 -8.80 -26.49 9.96
N THR A 164 -8.80 -27.69 10.52
CA THR A 164 -7.62 -28.54 10.64
C THR A 164 -7.85 -29.79 9.80
N GLN A 165 -6.81 -30.26 9.11
CA GLN A 165 -6.87 -31.49 8.28
C GLN A 165 -7.83 -31.37 7.09
N VAL A 166 -7.66 -30.32 6.28
CA VAL A 166 -8.45 -30.09 5.08
C VAL A 166 -7.80 -30.80 3.89
N PRO A 167 -8.54 -31.56 3.07
CA PRO A 167 -7.99 -32.18 1.88
C PRO A 167 -7.36 -31.13 0.95
N ILE A 168 -6.16 -31.42 0.44
CA ILE A 168 -5.42 -30.54 -0.46
C ILE A 168 -5.24 -31.17 -1.84
N VAL A 169 -5.44 -30.41 -2.91
CA VAL A 169 -5.36 -30.91 -4.29
C VAL A 169 -4.60 -29.95 -5.19
N PHE A 170 -3.77 -30.49 -6.08
CA PHE A 170 -3.09 -29.72 -7.13
C PHE A 170 -3.91 -29.73 -8.42
N LEU A 171 -4.20 -28.55 -8.97
CA LEU A 171 -4.98 -28.36 -10.19
C LEU A 171 -4.24 -27.58 -11.29
N ASP A 172 -2.91 -27.48 -11.19
CA ASP A 172 -2.06 -26.83 -12.19
C ASP A 172 -2.52 -25.38 -12.47
N ALA A 173 -3.03 -25.09 -13.66
CA ALA A 173 -3.49 -23.75 -14.04
C ALA A 173 -4.80 -23.30 -13.37
N CYS A 174 -5.49 -24.15 -12.61
CA CYS A 174 -6.73 -23.81 -11.89
C CYS A 174 -7.81 -23.16 -12.78
N LEU A 175 -8.10 -23.80 -13.92
CA LEU A 175 -9.11 -23.32 -14.85
C LEU A 175 -10.51 -23.48 -14.25
N SER A 176 -11.38 -22.50 -14.49
CA SER A 176 -12.76 -22.44 -13.94
C SER A 176 -13.55 -23.75 -14.07
N LYS A 177 -13.43 -24.46 -15.21
CA LYS A 177 -14.12 -25.74 -15.44
C LYS A 177 -13.71 -26.84 -14.46
N GLN A 178 -12.45 -26.86 -14.03
CA GLN A 178 -11.94 -27.87 -13.08
C GLN A 178 -12.44 -27.61 -11.66
N LEU A 179 -12.62 -26.34 -11.29
CA LEU A 179 -12.99 -25.93 -9.93
C LEU A 179 -14.44 -26.28 -9.55
N ASN A 180 -15.34 -26.41 -10.53
CA ASN A 180 -16.76 -26.71 -10.31
C ASN A 180 -17.00 -28.05 -9.58
N THR A 181 -16.05 -28.97 -9.60
CA THR A 181 -16.21 -30.33 -9.01
C THR A 181 -15.31 -30.58 -7.80
N VAL A 182 -14.49 -29.60 -7.38
CA VAL A 182 -13.47 -29.80 -6.34
C VAL A 182 -14.08 -29.91 -4.96
N GLY A 183 -15.07 -29.06 -4.67
CA GLY A 183 -15.66 -28.92 -3.34
C GLY A 183 -14.73 -28.24 -2.33
N PRO A 184 -15.10 -28.27 -1.03
CA PRO A 184 -14.40 -27.55 0.03
C PRO A 184 -13.05 -28.19 0.34
N LYS A 185 -12.02 -27.76 -0.40
CA LYS A 185 -10.64 -28.24 -0.29
C LYS A 185 -9.67 -27.06 -0.33
N ILE A 186 -8.42 -27.32 0.04
CA ILE A 186 -7.31 -26.42 -0.29
C ILE A 186 -6.88 -26.73 -1.74
N VAL A 187 -6.89 -25.72 -2.59
CA VAL A 187 -6.51 -25.85 -4.01
C VAL A 187 -5.15 -25.22 -4.24
N VAL A 188 -4.24 -25.99 -4.85
CA VAL A 188 -2.90 -25.55 -5.25
C VAL A 188 -2.87 -25.27 -6.75
N CYS A 189 -2.51 -24.04 -7.08
CA CYS A 189 -2.34 -23.54 -8.45
C CYS A 189 -0.87 -23.21 -8.70
N GLU A 190 -0.43 -23.38 -9.95
CA GLU A 190 0.90 -23.00 -10.39
C GLU A 190 0.83 -22.00 -11.54
N ASP A 191 1.47 -20.85 -11.35
CA ASP A 191 1.59 -19.81 -12.35
C ASP A 191 2.74 -20.17 -13.31
N ARG A 192 2.40 -20.42 -14.58
CA ARG A 192 3.39 -20.72 -15.63
C ARG A 192 3.42 -19.68 -16.75
N ASN A 193 2.32 -18.93 -16.95
CA ASN A 193 2.14 -18.03 -18.09
C ASN A 193 1.52 -16.68 -17.66
N SER A 194 1.94 -16.16 -16.50
CA SER A 194 1.39 -14.92 -15.93
C SER A 194 -0.13 -15.01 -15.73
N SER A 195 -0.62 -16.19 -15.33
CA SER A 195 -2.03 -16.50 -15.13
C SER A 195 -2.50 -16.26 -13.70
N LEU A 196 -1.62 -15.75 -12.82
CA LEU A 196 -1.88 -15.59 -11.39
C LEU A 196 -3.18 -14.82 -11.08
N GLY A 197 -3.43 -13.70 -11.77
CA GLY A 197 -4.66 -12.92 -11.58
C GLY A 197 -5.92 -13.70 -11.95
N GLU A 198 -5.90 -14.42 -13.09
CA GLU A 198 -7.02 -15.28 -13.50
C GLU A 198 -7.23 -16.45 -12.52
N GLN A 199 -6.14 -17.07 -12.05
CA GLN A 199 -6.19 -18.14 -11.04
C GLN A 199 -6.83 -17.62 -9.75
N TYR A 200 -6.38 -16.46 -9.27
CA TYR A 200 -6.92 -15.83 -8.07
C TYR A 200 -8.42 -15.56 -8.21
N ASP A 201 -8.84 -14.97 -9.32
CA ASP A 201 -10.25 -14.68 -9.60
C ASP A 201 -11.10 -15.95 -9.69
N ASN A 202 -10.59 -17.00 -10.32
CA ASN A 202 -11.26 -18.29 -10.43
C ASN A 202 -11.46 -18.94 -9.05
N LEU A 203 -10.42 -18.94 -8.21
CA LEU A 203 -10.48 -19.51 -6.85
C LEU A 203 -11.40 -18.68 -5.93
N SER A 204 -11.39 -17.36 -6.06
CA SER A 204 -12.24 -16.46 -5.25
C SER A 204 -13.74 -16.69 -5.42
N LYS A 205 -14.15 -17.29 -6.54
CA LYS A 205 -15.54 -17.60 -6.90
C LYS A 205 -15.89 -19.08 -6.71
N ALA A 206 -14.90 -19.92 -6.44
CA ALA A 206 -15.09 -21.36 -6.28
C ALA A 206 -15.51 -21.70 -4.84
N ASN A 207 -16.19 -22.84 -4.68
CA ASN A 207 -16.55 -23.36 -3.37
C ASN A 207 -15.37 -24.13 -2.74
N ILE A 208 -14.30 -23.39 -2.41
CA ILE A 208 -13.06 -23.92 -1.82
C ILE A 208 -12.88 -23.43 -0.38
N THR A 209 -12.04 -24.12 0.38
CA THR A 209 -11.68 -23.71 1.74
C THR A 209 -10.44 -22.81 1.75
N GLY A 210 -9.52 -22.98 0.79
CA GLY A 210 -8.34 -22.11 0.69
C GLY A 210 -7.56 -22.30 -0.62
N GLY A 211 -6.73 -21.32 -0.96
CA GLY A 211 -5.90 -21.31 -2.16
C GLY A 211 -4.41 -21.24 -1.84
N ILE A 212 -3.60 -22.02 -2.56
CA ILE A 212 -2.15 -21.88 -2.61
C ILE A 212 -1.76 -21.50 -4.02
N PHE A 213 -1.01 -20.41 -4.17
CA PHE A 213 -0.52 -19.95 -5.45
C PHE A 213 1.00 -20.10 -5.49
N ILE A 214 1.48 -21.02 -6.33
CA ILE A 214 2.90 -21.18 -6.62
C ILE A 214 3.25 -20.20 -7.74
N THR A 215 4.08 -19.19 -7.46
CA THR A 215 4.43 -18.16 -8.44
C THR A 215 5.81 -17.58 -8.18
N ASN A 216 6.49 -17.14 -9.24
CA ASN A 216 7.71 -16.34 -9.17
C ASN A 216 7.42 -14.83 -9.36
N PHE A 217 6.15 -14.45 -9.50
CA PHE A 217 5.73 -13.06 -9.60
C PHE A 217 6.03 -12.35 -8.28
N THR A 218 6.75 -11.23 -8.35
CA THR A 218 7.18 -10.48 -7.17
C THR A 218 6.18 -9.39 -6.77
N ASP A 219 5.33 -8.93 -7.68
CA ASP A 219 4.39 -7.83 -7.44
C ASP A 219 3.06 -8.30 -6.83
N LEU A 220 3.16 -9.03 -5.71
CA LEU A 220 2.03 -9.70 -5.07
C LEU A 220 1.23 -8.80 -4.12
N GLU A 221 1.68 -7.57 -3.90
CA GLU A 221 1.16 -6.65 -2.88
C GLU A 221 -0.37 -6.48 -2.88
N PHE A 222 -0.97 -6.37 -4.06
CA PHE A 222 -2.42 -6.23 -4.21
C PHE A 222 -3.18 -7.56 -4.11
N LEU A 223 -2.51 -8.69 -4.37
CA LEU A 223 -3.11 -10.04 -4.34
C LEU A 223 -3.10 -10.65 -2.95
N ILE A 224 -2.06 -10.38 -2.14
CA ILE A 224 -1.95 -10.94 -0.78
C ILE A 224 -3.05 -10.42 0.14
N ARG A 225 -3.63 -9.24 -0.15
CA ARG A 225 -4.83 -8.70 0.52
C ARG A 225 -6.08 -9.46 0.05
N SER A 226 -6.10 -10.75 0.37
CA SER A 226 -7.08 -11.66 -0.15
C SER A 226 -8.42 -11.61 0.59
N LYS A 227 -9.50 -11.84 -0.16
CA LYS A 227 -10.87 -11.92 0.36
C LYS A 227 -11.27 -13.33 0.81
N PHE A 228 -10.39 -14.31 0.61
CA PHE A 228 -10.53 -15.70 1.01
C PHE A 228 -9.17 -16.23 1.53
N PRO A 229 -9.12 -17.37 2.22
CA PRO A 229 -7.85 -17.93 2.71
C PRO A 229 -6.91 -18.23 1.53
N ALA A 230 -5.82 -17.47 1.41
CA ALA A 230 -4.88 -17.59 0.30
C ALA A 230 -3.43 -17.40 0.77
N ILE A 231 -2.52 -18.24 0.28
CA ILE A 231 -1.07 -18.14 0.55
C ILE A 231 -0.33 -18.19 -0.80
N PHE A 232 0.62 -17.27 -0.98
CA PHE A 232 1.46 -17.19 -2.17
C PHE A 232 2.86 -17.69 -1.83
N VAL A 233 3.31 -18.73 -2.52
CA VAL A 233 4.59 -19.41 -2.23
C VAL A 233 5.50 -19.36 -3.46
N ASN A 234 6.81 -19.33 -3.21
CA ASN A 234 7.80 -19.42 -4.28
C ASN A 234 7.79 -20.83 -4.93
N PRO A 235 8.36 -20.99 -6.14
CA PRO A 235 8.35 -22.27 -6.85
C PRO A 235 9.04 -23.41 -6.10
N LYS A 236 10.11 -23.13 -5.34
CA LYS A 236 10.86 -24.14 -4.58
C LYS A 236 9.99 -24.78 -3.49
N ASP A 237 9.28 -23.95 -2.74
CA ASP A 237 8.34 -24.42 -1.74
C ASP A 237 7.10 -25.06 -2.39
N GLY A 238 6.70 -24.55 -3.55
CA GLY A 238 5.67 -25.16 -4.39
C GLY A 238 5.98 -26.61 -4.80
N GLU A 239 7.23 -26.93 -5.17
CA GLU A 239 7.63 -28.31 -5.43
C GLU A 239 7.47 -29.21 -4.19
N THR A 240 7.83 -28.71 -3.01
CA THR A 240 7.64 -29.44 -1.74
C THR A 240 6.18 -29.80 -1.52
N ILE A 241 5.26 -28.87 -1.79
CA ILE A 241 3.82 -29.10 -1.68
C ILE A 241 3.34 -30.12 -2.73
N LYS A 242 3.78 -29.98 -3.99
CA LYS A 242 3.39 -30.89 -5.08
C LYS A 242 3.88 -32.32 -4.82
N ASP A 243 5.08 -32.48 -4.30
CA ASP A 243 5.65 -33.80 -3.98
C ASP A 243 4.90 -34.48 -2.83
N PHE A 244 4.50 -33.71 -1.80
CA PHE A 244 3.62 -34.23 -0.75
C PHE A 244 2.28 -34.71 -1.31
N ILE A 245 1.61 -33.90 -2.14
CA ILE A 245 0.32 -34.25 -2.74
C ILE A 245 0.41 -35.53 -3.57
N LYS A 246 1.49 -35.72 -4.34
CA LYS A 246 1.70 -36.94 -5.15
C LYS A 246 2.00 -38.19 -4.31
N SER A 247 2.68 -38.02 -3.18
CA SER A 247 3.15 -39.14 -2.35
C SER A 247 2.11 -39.64 -1.34
N SER A 248 1.09 -38.84 -1.03
CA SER A 248 0.03 -39.19 -0.07
C SER A 248 -1.23 -39.71 -0.76
N THR A 249 -1.85 -40.74 -0.19
CA THR A 249 -3.14 -41.29 -0.67
C THR A 249 -4.34 -40.43 -0.29
N ASN A 250 -4.24 -39.67 0.81
CA ASN A 250 -5.25 -38.71 1.26
C ASN A 250 -4.53 -37.46 1.78
N PRO A 251 -4.02 -36.61 0.88
CA PRO A 251 -3.26 -35.43 1.27
C PRO A 251 -4.18 -34.43 1.99
N GLU A 252 -3.77 -34.05 3.19
CA GLU A 252 -4.46 -33.06 4.03
C GLU A 252 -3.45 -31.99 4.48
N ALA A 253 -3.96 -30.80 4.76
CA ALA A 253 -3.17 -29.69 5.27
C ALA A 253 -4.00 -28.77 6.17
N SER A 254 -3.33 -27.83 6.82
CA SER A 254 -3.94 -26.74 7.60
C SER A 254 -3.25 -25.43 7.27
N MET A 255 -3.97 -24.32 7.44
CA MET A 255 -3.45 -22.98 7.18
C MET A 255 -3.49 -22.15 8.47
N GLU A 256 -2.48 -21.33 8.67
CA GLU A 256 -2.43 -20.31 9.71
C GLU A 256 -2.12 -18.95 9.07
N PHE A 257 -2.73 -17.89 9.58
CA PHE A 257 -2.61 -16.52 9.06
C PHE A 257 -2.20 -15.57 10.19
N GLN A 258 -2.22 -14.26 9.93
CA GLN A 258 -1.95 -13.20 10.93
C GLN A 258 -0.53 -13.26 11.49
N LYS A 259 0.44 -13.69 10.67
CA LYS A 259 1.87 -13.67 10.99
C LYS A 259 2.52 -12.43 10.39
N THR A 260 3.35 -11.77 11.19
CA THR A 260 4.15 -10.63 10.75
C THR A 260 5.60 -10.96 10.99
N ASN A 261 6.41 -10.90 9.94
CA ASN A 261 7.84 -11.14 10.02
C ASN A 261 8.59 -9.82 9.81
N LEU A 262 9.71 -9.65 10.51
CA LEU A 262 10.56 -8.45 10.47
C LEU A 262 12.01 -8.85 10.16
N GLY A 263 12.80 -7.91 9.64
CA GLY A 263 14.20 -8.14 9.30
C GLY A 263 14.41 -8.76 7.92
N ILE A 264 13.50 -8.49 6.98
CA ILE A 264 13.64 -8.94 5.59
C ILE A 264 14.81 -8.19 4.91
N GLU A 265 15.87 -8.93 4.57
CA GLU A 265 17.15 -8.36 4.08
C GLU A 265 17.07 -7.66 2.72
N THR A 266 16.03 -7.94 1.93
CA THR A 266 15.83 -7.35 0.60
C THR A 266 15.24 -5.93 0.64
N ALA A 267 14.87 -5.44 1.83
CA ALA A 267 14.35 -4.09 2.02
C ALA A 267 15.45 -3.06 2.35
N PRO A 268 15.29 -1.79 1.95
CA PRO A 268 14.21 -1.27 1.12
C PRO A 268 14.46 -1.56 -0.36
N SER A 269 13.39 -1.93 -1.08
CA SER A 269 13.36 -2.01 -2.54
C SER A 269 12.30 -1.05 -3.07
N LEU A 270 12.55 -0.47 -4.25
CA LEU A 270 11.56 0.33 -4.95
C LEU A 270 10.38 -0.56 -5.38
N THR A 271 9.15 -0.13 -5.11
CA THR A 271 7.98 -0.89 -5.55
C THR A 271 7.80 -0.80 -7.07
N SER A 272 7.20 -1.83 -7.66
CA SER A 272 6.91 -1.86 -9.10
C SER A 272 5.96 -0.75 -9.52
N TYR A 273 4.89 -0.53 -8.76
CA TYR A 273 3.91 0.52 -9.03
C TYR A 273 4.47 1.93 -8.86
N SER A 274 5.53 2.15 -8.06
CA SER A 274 6.07 3.50 -7.87
C SER A 274 6.46 4.08 -9.23
N SER A 275 5.81 5.17 -9.63
CA SER A 275 6.04 5.79 -10.92
C SER A 275 7.49 6.25 -11.09
N ARG A 276 7.96 6.26 -12.34
CA ARG A 276 9.36 6.48 -12.72
C ARG A 276 9.55 7.76 -13.53
N GLY A 277 10.71 8.38 -13.35
CA GLY A 277 11.14 9.48 -14.20
C GLY A 277 11.57 9.01 -15.61
N PRO A 278 12.03 9.94 -16.45
CA PRO A 278 12.06 11.40 -16.23
C PRO A 278 10.63 12.00 -16.20
N SER A 279 10.45 13.17 -15.58
CA SER A 279 9.15 13.84 -15.61
C SER A 279 8.78 14.26 -17.05
N PRO A 280 7.56 13.94 -17.53
CA PRO A 280 7.08 14.48 -18.80
C PRO A 280 6.93 16.01 -18.79
N SER A 281 6.55 16.59 -17.65
CA SER A 281 6.28 18.03 -17.49
C SER A 281 7.57 18.86 -17.38
N CYS A 282 8.67 18.28 -16.89
CA CYS A 282 9.98 18.91 -16.82
C CYS A 282 11.12 17.89 -16.88
N PRO A 283 11.53 17.41 -18.08
CA PRO A 283 12.50 16.32 -18.20
C PRO A 283 13.92 16.68 -17.80
N PHE A 284 14.22 17.98 -17.65
CA PHE A 284 15.55 18.49 -17.32
C PHE A 284 15.87 18.47 -15.81
N VAL A 285 14.85 18.30 -14.95
CA VAL A 285 15.02 18.14 -13.51
C VAL A 285 14.73 16.69 -13.15
N MET A 286 15.69 16.01 -12.53
CA MET A 286 15.54 14.59 -12.17
C MET A 286 14.46 14.42 -11.11
N LYS A 287 13.58 13.44 -11.33
CA LYS A 287 12.48 13.05 -10.44
C LYS A 287 12.28 11.52 -10.50
N PRO A 288 11.76 10.87 -9.44
CA PRO A 288 11.46 11.42 -8.11
C PRO A 288 12.74 11.78 -7.34
N ASP A 289 12.63 12.60 -6.29
CA ASP A 289 13.80 13.11 -5.56
C ASP A 289 14.33 12.12 -4.52
N ILE A 290 13.43 11.41 -3.84
CA ILE A 290 13.75 10.48 -2.76
C ILE A 290 12.75 9.33 -2.69
N MET A 291 13.12 8.26 -2.01
CA MET A 291 12.25 7.13 -1.68
C MET A 291 11.96 7.11 -0.17
N ALA A 292 10.72 6.79 0.21
CA ALA A 292 10.31 6.57 1.59
C ALA A 292 9.35 5.37 1.69
N PRO A 293 9.08 4.83 2.90
CA PRO A 293 8.16 3.71 3.08
C PRO A 293 6.77 3.98 2.49
N GLY A 294 6.35 3.16 1.53
CA GLY A 294 5.05 3.30 0.85
C GLY A 294 4.33 1.99 0.57
N SER A 295 4.98 0.85 0.80
CA SER A 295 4.39 -0.48 0.63
C SER A 295 3.80 -0.99 1.94
N LEU A 296 2.53 -1.41 1.90
CA LEU A 296 1.81 -2.07 2.99
C LEU A 296 1.96 -1.37 4.34
N ILE A 297 1.69 -0.07 4.39
CA ILE A 297 1.82 0.78 5.57
C ILE A 297 0.56 0.72 6.43
N LEU A 298 0.76 0.47 7.73
CA LEU A 298 -0.31 0.50 8.74
C LEU A 298 -0.49 1.93 9.23
N ALA A 299 -1.71 2.47 9.12
CA ALA A 299 -2.06 3.76 9.71
C ALA A 299 -3.55 3.81 10.06
N ALA A 300 -4.01 4.92 10.65
CA ALA A 300 -5.38 5.06 11.12
C ALA A 300 -6.38 5.01 9.96
N TRP A 301 -7.59 4.54 10.25
CA TRP A 301 -8.68 4.40 9.30
C TRP A 301 -10.02 4.72 9.96
N PRO A 302 -10.98 5.37 9.26
CA PRO A 302 -12.28 5.67 9.83
C PRO A 302 -13.08 4.39 10.17
N GLN A 303 -13.69 4.36 11.34
CA GLN A 303 -14.40 3.19 11.90
C GLN A 303 -15.62 2.75 11.09
N ASP A 304 -16.24 3.67 10.37
CA ASP A 304 -17.45 3.48 9.59
C ASP A 304 -17.16 3.22 8.09
N ILE A 305 -15.88 3.17 7.71
CA ILE A 305 -15.46 2.86 6.34
C ILE A 305 -14.96 1.43 6.28
N GLU A 306 -15.49 0.68 5.31
CA GLU A 306 -15.12 -0.71 5.07
C GLU A 306 -13.62 -0.82 4.75
N VAL A 307 -12.92 -1.66 5.50
CA VAL A 307 -11.52 -2.00 5.23
C VAL A 307 -11.43 -3.11 4.20
N ILE A 308 -12.23 -4.17 4.33
CA ILE A 308 -12.23 -5.29 3.39
C ILE A 308 -13.54 -6.09 3.51
N ARG A 309 -13.95 -6.74 2.42
CA ARG A 309 -15.08 -7.68 2.40
C ARG A 309 -14.61 -9.12 2.38
N ILE A 310 -15.08 -9.93 3.32
CA ILE A 310 -14.90 -11.40 3.32
C ILE A 310 -16.28 -12.05 3.33
N ASN A 311 -16.54 -12.98 2.40
CA ASN A 311 -17.82 -13.70 2.32
C ASN A 311 -19.04 -12.77 2.37
N SER A 312 -18.97 -11.67 1.60
CA SER A 312 -19.97 -10.59 1.55
C SER A 312 -20.15 -9.77 2.84
N LYS A 313 -19.42 -10.08 3.92
CA LYS A 313 -19.43 -9.33 5.18
C LYS A 313 -18.34 -8.25 5.17
N PRO A 314 -18.69 -6.98 5.35
CA PRO A 314 -17.69 -5.92 5.50
C PRO A 314 -17.00 -6.06 6.86
N LEU A 315 -15.69 -5.88 6.87
CA LEU A 315 -14.86 -5.76 8.06
C LEU A 315 -14.43 -4.31 8.23
N PHE A 316 -14.46 -3.86 9.48
CA PHE A 316 -14.09 -2.52 9.90
C PHE A 316 -12.94 -2.60 10.90
N SER A 317 -12.08 -1.59 10.91
CA SER A 317 -10.95 -1.49 11.84
C SER A 317 -10.57 -0.02 11.99
N ASN A 318 -10.00 0.32 13.14
CA ASN A 318 -9.39 1.64 13.39
C ASN A 318 -8.09 1.85 12.59
N PHE A 319 -7.55 0.78 12.02
CA PHE A 319 -6.30 0.77 11.27
C PHE A 319 -6.43 -0.04 9.99
N ASN A 320 -5.74 0.42 8.96
CA ASN A 320 -5.71 -0.23 7.66
C ASN A 320 -4.27 -0.34 7.14
N ILE A 321 -4.00 -1.38 6.35
CA ILE A 321 -2.77 -1.56 5.60
C ILE A 321 -3.06 -1.26 4.13
N ILE A 322 -2.45 -0.19 3.64
CA ILE A 322 -2.54 0.21 2.23
C ILE A 322 -1.18 0.63 1.69
N SER A 323 -1.17 0.83 0.39
CA SER A 323 0.03 0.88 -0.43
C SER A 323 -0.06 2.00 -1.44
N GLY A 324 1.05 2.67 -1.69
CA GLY A 324 1.14 3.73 -2.68
C GLY A 324 2.22 4.75 -2.33
N THR A 325 2.59 5.55 -3.33
CA THR A 325 3.37 6.77 -3.11
C THR A 325 2.61 7.80 -2.24
N SER A 326 1.29 7.66 -2.13
CA SER A 326 0.49 8.35 -1.13
C SER A 326 0.88 8.04 0.31
N MET A 327 1.46 6.87 0.60
CA MET A 327 1.92 6.53 1.95
C MET A 327 3.37 6.97 2.17
N SER A 328 4.18 7.08 1.10
CA SER A 328 5.56 7.56 1.21
C SER A 328 5.67 9.08 1.33
N CYS A 329 4.81 9.84 0.66
CA CYS A 329 4.71 11.29 0.81
C CYS A 329 4.59 11.78 2.28
N PRO A 330 3.64 11.29 3.10
CA PRO A 330 3.50 11.73 4.47
C PRO A 330 4.67 11.34 5.38
N HIS A 331 5.42 10.26 5.06
CA HIS A 331 6.67 9.96 5.76
C HIS A 331 7.69 11.09 5.56
N ALA A 332 7.91 11.50 4.31
CA ALA A 332 8.84 12.59 4.00
C ALA A 332 8.37 13.93 4.59
N ALA A 333 7.07 14.21 4.54
CA ALA A 333 6.48 15.40 5.16
C ALA A 333 6.69 15.42 6.69
N GLY A 334 6.52 14.28 7.36
CA GLY A 334 6.80 14.17 8.80
C GLY A 334 8.27 14.42 9.13
N VAL A 335 9.21 13.89 8.35
CA VAL A 335 10.64 14.22 8.49
C VAL A 335 10.89 15.70 8.28
N ALA A 336 10.28 16.31 7.25
CA ALA A 336 10.40 17.74 6.99
C ALA A 336 9.88 18.60 8.17
N ALA A 337 8.78 18.19 8.81
CA ALA A 337 8.25 18.87 10.00
C ALA A 337 9.24 18.81 11.18
N LEU A 338 9.89 17.66 11.40
CA LEU A 338 10.93 17.54 12.43
C LEU A 338 12.14 18.42 12.11
N LEU A 339 12.59 18.45 10.85
CA LEU A 339 13.71 19.29 10.41
C LEU A 339 13.39 20.77 10.57
N ARG A 340 12.19 21.21 10.20
CA ARG A 340 11.72 22.60 10.41
C ARG A 340 11.72 22.99 11.88
N LYS A 341 11.34 22.07 12.76
CA LYS A 341 11.40 22.32 14.21
C LYS A 341 12.83 22.43 14.73
N ALA A 342 13.75 21.61 14.21
CA ALA A 342 15.15 21.62 14.60
C ALA A 342 15.94 22.81 14.02
N HIS A 343 15.55 23.26 12.82
CA HIS A 343 16.21 24.33 12.06
C HIS A 343 15.19 25.33 11.49
N PRO A 344 14.60 26.21 12.34
CA PRO A 344 13.56 27.15 11.90
C PRO A 344 14.03 28.19 10.88
N ASP A 345 15.34 28.39 10.75
CA ASP A 345 15.99 29.35 9.87
C ASP A 345 16.31 28.80 8.47
N TRP A 346 16.13 27.49 8.25
CA TRP A 346 16.35 26.89 6.93
C TRP A 346 15.33 27.41 5.91
N SER A 347 15.85 27.99 4.82
CA SER A 347 15.04 28.46 3.69
C SER A 347 14.95 27.40 2.60
N LEU A 348 13.76 27.29 2.00
CA LEU A 348 13.53 26.50 0.78
C LEU A 348 14.00 27.22 -0.48
N GLN A 349 14.24 28.52 -0.38
CA GLN A 349 14.92 29.26 -1.41
C GLN A 349 16.33 28.70 -1.55
N LEU A 350 16.61 28.10 -2.71
CA LEU A 350 17.96 28.12 -3.27
C LEU A 350 18.36 29.59 -3.23
N SER A 351 19.30 29.95 -2.36
CA SER A 351 19.84 31.30 -2.32
C SER A 351 20.59 31.56 -3.62
N GLY A 352 19.85 31.85 -4.69
CA GLY A 352 20.32 32.74 -5.73
C GLY A 352 20.43 34.10 -5.09
N ARG A 353 21.56 34.32 -4.40
CA ARG A 353 22.01 35.70 -4.20
C ARG A 353 22.16 36.28 -5.62
N PRO A 354 21.57 37.45 -5.91
CA PRO A 354 21.75 38.11 -7.20
C PRO A 354 23.23 38.38 -7.50
#